data_AF-A0A358CZP9-F1
#
_entry.id   AF-A0A358CZP9-F1
#
_cell.length_a   1.000
_cell.length_b   1.000
_cell.length_c   1.000
_cell.angle_alpha   90.00
_cell.angle_beta   90.00
_cell.angle_gamma   90.00
#
_symmetry.space_group_name_H-M   'P 1'
#
loop_
_entity.id
_entity.type
_entity.pdbx_description
1 polymer ?
#
loop_
_entity_poly.entity_id
_entity_poly.type
_entity_poly.pdbx_seq_one_letter_code
_entity_poly.pdbx_strand_id
1 'polypeptide(L)'
;FALLAGTMWAAYIVLGHRVAHNGLAVDGLGVGMLIGAFVIGPFGVNQLDIAFTSPRILLLALVAALLSNVIPYGIDQFVMKEISRSRFAFLQALLPVTATVVGFLSLSQSPRWSECLGIGAVILAIAISGGNRGFQSSTSEEKT
;
A
#
# COMPACT_ATOMS: atom_id res chain seq x y z
N PHE A 1 -17.43 -9.55 4.32
CA PHE A 1 -16.61 -8.36 3.98
C PHE A 1 -15.42 -8.66 3.08
N ALA A 2 -14.77 -9.83 3.16
CA ALA A 2 -13.56 -10.15 2.38
C ALA A 2 -13.68 -9.94 0.85
N LEU A 3 -14.79 -10.37 0.23
CA LEU A 3 -14.99 -10.17 -1.22
C LEU A 3 -15.09 -8.69 -1.60
N LEU A 4 -15.89 -7.92 -0.85
CA LEU A 4 -16.02 -6.47 -1.08
C LEU A 4 -14.67 -5.75 -0.90
N ALA A 5 -13.92 -6.11 0.14
CA ALA A 5 -12.58 -5.58 0.38
C ALA A 5 -11.63 -5.91 -0.79
N GLY A 6 -11.65 -7.16 -1.27
CA GLY A 6 -10.88 -7.58 -2.44
C GLY A 6 -11.26 -6.81 -3.72
N THR A 7 -12.56 -6.61 -3.97
CA THR A 7 -13.05 -5.84 -5.12
C THR A 7 -12.61 -4.38 -5.04
N MET A 8 -12.73 -3.74 -3.88
CA MET A 8 -12.28 -2.36 -3.68
C MET A 8 -10.77 -2.22 -3.85
N TRP A 9 -9.99 -3.18 -3.35
CA TRP A 9 -8.53 -3.15 -3.48
C TRP A 9 -8.09 -3.33 -4.94
N ALA A 10 -8.74 -4.24 -5.67
CA ALA A 10 -8.52 -4.40 -7.11
C ALA A 10 -8.87 -3.11 -7.89
N ALA A 11 -9.99 -2.46 -7.56
CA ALA A 11 -10.39 -1.20 -8.16
C ALA A 11 -9.36 -0.08 -7.89
N TYR A 12 -8.89 0.04 -6.65
CA TYR A 12 -7.83 0.99 -6.25
C TYR A 12 -6.57 0.82 -7.09
N ILE A 13 -6.09 -0.42 -7.29
CA ILE A 13 -4.89 -0.68 -8.09
C ILE A 13 -5.08 -0.28 -9.55
N VAL A 14 -6.22 -0.65 -10.15
CA VAL A 14 -6.49 -0.34 -11.57
C VAL A 14 -6.60 1.16 -11.79
N LEU A 15 -7.35 1.85 -10.93
CA LEU A 15 -7.53 3.31 -10.99
C LEU A 15 -6.23 4.04 -10.68
N GLY A 16 -5.50 3.64 -9.64
CA GLY A 16 -4.22 4.21 -9.24
C GLY A 16 -3.16 4.08 -10.33
N HIS A 17 -3.07 2.92 -10.98
CA HIS A 17 -2.17 2.72 -12.13
C HIS A 17 -2.55 3.61 -13.31
N ARG A 18 -3.85 3.81 -13.59
CA ARG A 18 -4.32 4.71 -14.65
C ARG A 18 -3.98 6.17 -14.36
N VAL A 19 -4.14 6.62 -13.13
CA VAL A 19 -3.80 8.00 -12.70
C VAL A 19 -2.29 8.23 -12.77
N ALA A 20 -1.49 7.28 -12.30
CA ALA A 20 -0.02 7.37 -12.31
C ALA A 20 0.55 7.48 -13.73
N HIS A 21 -0.04 6.75 -14.70
CA HIS A 21 0.43 6.72 -16.09
C HIS A 21 0.00 7.93 -16.93
N ASN A 22 -1.01 8.70 -16.47
CA ASN A 22 -1.48 9.92 -17.14
C ASN A 22 -0.69 11.18 -16.73
N GLY A 23 0.47 11.04 -16.06
CA GLY A 23 1.34 12.16 -15.70
C GLY A 23 0.96 12.92 -14.42
N LEU A 24 -0.25 12.70 -13.88
CA LEU A 24 -0.76 13.35 -12.65
C LEU A 24 -0.44 12.56 -11.38
N ALA A 25 0.72 11.90 -11.27
CA ALA A 25 0.97 10.99 -10.14
C ALA A 25 0.88 11.69 -8.78
N VAL A 26 1.43 12.92 -8.65
CA VAL A 26 1.38 13.69 -7.38
C VAL A 26 0.05 14.44 -7.24
N ASP A 27 -0.44 15.05 -8.32
CA ASP A 27 -1.70 15.80 -8.29
C ASP A 27 -2.91 14.88 -8.06
N GLY A 28 -2.91 13.70 -8.67
CA GLY A 28 -3.94 12.68 -8.50
C GLY A 28 -3.94 12.06 -7.10
N LEU A 29 -2.77 11.93 -6.46
CA LEU A 29 -2.68 11.59 -5.04
C LEU A 29 -3.29 12.70 -4.18
N GLY A 30 -2.95 13.97 -4.44
CA GLY A 30 -3.47 15.11 -3.70
C GLY A 30 -4.99 15.19 -3.76
N VAL A 31 -5.57 15.06 -4.96
CA VAL A 31 -7.02 15.03 -5.16
C VAL A 31 -7.65 13.80 -4.47
N GLY A 32 -7.03 12.63 -4.56
CA GLY A 32 -7.48 11.42 -3.87
C GLY A 32 -7.49 11.58 -2.35
N MET A 33 -6.45 12.20 -1.77
CA MET A 33 -6.38 12.50 -0.33
C MET A 33 -7.44 13.50 0.09
N LEU A 34 -7.72 14.53 -0.72
CA LEU A 34 -8.79 15.50 -0.45
C LEU A 34 -10.17 14.83 -0.45
N ILE A 35 -10.47 14.01 -1.46
CA ILE A 35 -11.73 13.27 -1.52
C ILE A 35 -11.83 12.32 -0.32
N GLY A 36 -10.77 11.59 0.00
CA GLY A 36 -10.71 10.72 1.17
C GLY A 36 -10.97 11.48 2.48
N ALA A 37 -10.39 12.67 2.64
CA ALA A 37 -10.62 13.52 3.79
C ALA A 37 -12.08 13.97 3.90
N PHE A 38 -12.74 14.33 2.79
CA PHE A 38 -14.16 14.70 2.80
C PHE A 38 -15.10 13.52 3.05
N VAL A 39 -14.76 12.33 2.56
CA VAL A 39 -15.58 11.13 2.75
C VAL A 39 -15.42 10.57 4.17
N ILE A 40 -14.20 10.52 4.69
CA ILE A 40 -13.88 9.92 6.00
C ILE A 40 -14.06 10.94 7.13
N GLY A 41 -13.74 12.22 6.89
CA GLY A 41 -13.77 13.29 7.88
C GLY A 41 -15.06 13.38 8.69
N PRO A 42 -16.26 13.30 8.09
CA PRO A 42 -17.54 13.32 8.81
C PRO A 42 -17.67 12.22 9.88
N PHE A 43 -17.02 11.06 9.71
CA PHE A 43 -17.07 9.98 10.69
C PHE A 43 -16.15 10.23 11.90
N GLY A 44 -15.15 11.11 11.76
CA GLY A 44 -14.22 11.50 12.82
C GLY A 44 -14.67 12.69 13.67
N VAL A 45 -15.81 13.33 13.35
CA VAL A 45 -16.24 14.59 13.99
C VAL A 45 -16.38 14.49 15.50
N ASN A 46 -16.84 13.34 16.00
CA ASN A 46 -17.01 13.11 17.44
C ASN A 46 -15.69 13.01 18.22
N GLN A 47 -14.55 12.86 17.53
CA GLN A 47 -13.22 12.84 18.16
C GLN A 47 -12.48 14.18 18.03
N LEU A 48 -13.07 15.17 17.35
CA LEU A 48 -12.44 16.47 17.13
C LEU A 48 -12.20 17.22 18.44
N ASP A 49 -13.09 17.08 19.42
CA ASP A 49 -12.99 17.73 20.72
C ASP A 49 -11.64 17.41 21.39
N ILE A 50 -11.24 16.13 21.38
CA ILE A 50 -9.98 15.65 21.96
C ILE A 50 -8.78 16.16 21.15
N ALA A 51 -8.90 16.18 19.82
CA ALA A 51 -7.83 16.63 18.92
C ALA A 51 -7.53 18.14 19.07
N PHE A 52 -8.56 18.97 19.23
CA PHE A 52 -8.41 20.41 19.41
C PHE A 52 -8.04 20.82 20.85
N THR A 53 -8.17 19.92 21.83
CA THR A 53 -7.84 20.22 23.22
C THR A 53 -6.32 20.36 23.45
N SER A 54 -5.48 19.79 22.59
CA SER A 54 -4.02 19.83 22.75
C SER A 54 -3.29 20.02 21.42
N PRO A 55 -2.54 21.14 21.24
CA PRO A 55 -1.67 21.34 20.08
C PRO A 55 -0.67 20.20 19.87
N ARG A 56 -0.27 19.51 20.95
CA ARG A 56 0.64 18.36 20.90
C ARG A 56 0.01 17.15 20.23
N ILE A 57 -1.26 16.86 20.50
CA ILE A 57 -1.99 15.75 19.85
C ILE A 57 -2.14 16.05 18.37
N LEU A 58 -2.47 17.30 18.02
CA LEU A 58 -2.57 17.73 16.64
C LEU A 58 -1.24 17.56 15.88
N LEU A 59 -0.13 17.94 16.51
CA LEU A 59 1.20 17.79 15.93
C LEU A 59 1.59 16.31 15.77
N LEU A 60 1.33 15.47 16.78
CA LEU A 60 1.58 14.03 16.68
C LEU A 60 0.71 13.37 15.61
N ALA A 61 -0.57 13.74 15.49
CA ALA A 61 -1.46 13.24 14.45
C ALA A 61 -0.98 13.67 13.05
N LEU A 62 -0.54 14.92 12.89
CA LEU A 62 0.03 15.41 11.64
C LEU A 62 1.31 14.64 11.27
N VAL A 63 2.24 14.50 12.22
CA VAL A 63 3.49 13.75 12.00
C VAL A 63 3.19 12.29 11.66
N ALA A 64 2.30 11.63 12.38
CA ALA A 64 1.89 10.26 12.09
C ALA A 64 1.26 10.14 10.70
N ALA A 65 0.38 11.07 10.31
CA ALA A 65 -0.23 11.09 8.98
C ALA A 65 0.81 11.28 7.87
N LEU A 66 1.76 12.20 8.05
CA LEU A 66 2.82 12.44 7.07
C LEU A 66 3.73 11.21 6.92
N LEU A 67 4.20 10.66 8.04
CA LEU A 67 5.13 9.53 8.05
C LEU A 67 4.47 8.23 7.58
N SER A 68 3.19 8.01 7.89
CA SER A 68 2.49 6.75 7.59
C SER A 68 1.76 6.75 6.25
N ASN A 69 1.43 7.91 5.69
CA ASN A 69 0.58 8.01 4.50
C ASN A 69 1.29 8.73 3.37
N VAL A 70 1.69 9.98 3.60
CA VAL A 70 2.23 10.85 2.54
C VAL A 70 3.58 10.33 2.03
N ILE A 71 4.51 9.99 2.94
CA ILE A 71 5.82 9.47 2.55
C ILE A 71 5.71 8.11 1.85
N PRO A 72 5.03 7.09 2.41
CA PRO A 72 4.92 5.78 1.77
C PRO A 72 4.22 5.85 0.42
N TYR A 73 3.13 6.62 0.30
CA TYR A 73 2.44 6.76 -0.98
C TYR A 73 3.24 7.53 -2.03
N GLY A 74 4.02 8.54 -1.60
CA GLY A 74 4.97 9.20 -2.49
C GLY A 74 6.01 8.23 -3.04
N ILE A 75 6.58 7.38 -2.18
CA ILE A 75 7.53 6.33 -2.57
C ILE A 75 6.86 5.32 -3.51
N ASP A 76 5.67 4.81 -3.17
CA ASP A 76 4.95 3.85 -4.00
C ASP A 76 4.70 4.41 -5.41
N GLN A 77 4.36 5.69 -5.51
CA GLN A 77 4.10 6.35 -6.78
C GLN A 77 5.37 6.61 -7.58
N PHE A 78 6.48 6.88 -6.91
CA PHE A 78 7.79 6.92 -7.53
C PHE A 78 8.19 5.52 -8.07
N VAL A 79 8.09 4.49 -7.23
CA VAL A 79 8.41 3.10 -7.59
C VAL A 79 7.54 2.61 -8.76
N MET A 80 6.24 2.90 -8.75
CA MET A 80 5.33 2.52 -9.83
C MET A 80 5.69 3.15 -11.18
N LYS A 81 6.44 4.26 -11.21
CA LYS A 81 6.96 4.83 -12.46
C LYS A 81 8.19 4.10 -12.98
N GLU A 82 8.98 3.47 -12.10
CA GLU A 82 10.23 2.80 -12.46
C GLU A 82 10.07 1.29 -12.74
N ILE A 83 9.13 0.61 -12.07
CA ILE A 83 8.98 -0.85 -12.17
C ILE A 83 7.67 -1.26 -12.84
N SER A 84 7.69 -2.46 -13.45
CA SER A 84 6.47 -3.02 -14.05
C SER A 84 5.41 -3.36 -13.00
N ARG A 85 4.13 -3.31 -13.40
CA ARG A 85 2.97 -3.63 -12.55
C ARG A 85 3.08 -4.97 -11.83
N SER A 86 3.69 -5.99 -12.47
CA SER A 86 3.88 -7.31 -11.85
C SER A 86 4.91 -7.28 -10.72
N ARG A 87 5.97 -6.46 -10.82
CA ARG A 87 7.00 -6.35 -9.78
C ARG A 87 6.45 -5.57 -8.58
N PHE A 88 5.71 -4.49 -8.81
CA PHE A 88 5.05 -3.76 -7.73
C PHE A 88 4.05 -4.63 -6.96
N ALA A 89 3.20 -5.37 -7.67
CA ALA A 89 2.27 -6.31 -7.05
C ALA A 89 2.98 -7.39 -6.23
N PHE A 90 4.14 -7.86 -6.69
CA PHE A 90 4.97 -8.82 -5.95
C PHE A 90 5.53 -8.20 -4.65
N LEU A 91 6.07 -6.97 -4.70
CA LEU A 91 6.55 -6.27 -3.50
C LEU A 91 5.43 -6.05 -2.48
N GLN A 92 4.24 -5.64 -2.95
CA GLN A 92 3.06 -5.48 -2.09
C GLN A 92 2.61 -6.81 -1.48
N ALA A 93 2.70 -7.90 -2.23
CA ALA A 93 2.35 -9.23 -1.72
C ALA A 93 3.34 -9.75 -0.66
N LEU A 94 4.55 -9.17 -0.58
CA LEU A 94 5.53 -9.46 0.47
C LEU A 94 5.37 -8.59 1.73
N LEU A 95 4.53 -7.54 1.70
CA LEU A 95 4.23 -6.72 2.89
C LEU A 95 3.83 -7.52 4.14
N PRO A 96 3.02 -8.59 4.06
CA PRO A 96 2.67 -9.37 5.24
C PRO A 96 3.90 -10.00 5.91
N VAL A 97 4.88 -10.45 5.11
CA VAL A 97 6.14 -11.03 5.61
C VAL A 97 6.94 -9.95 6.33
N THR A 98 7.13 -8.80 5.71
CA THR A 98 7.91 -7.70 6.29
C THR A 98 7.22 -7.14 7.54
N ALA A 99 5.90 -7.01 7.52
CA ALA A 99 5.11 -6.56 8.67
C ALA A 99 5.27 -7.51 9.86
N THR A 100 5.24 -8.83 9.65
CA THR A 100 5.45 -9.81 10.72
C THR A 100 6.87 -9.77 11.28
N VAL A 101 7.89 -9.65 10.42
CA VAL A 101 9.28 -9.53 10.87
C VAL A 101 9.48 -8.25 11.69
N VAL A 102 8.99 -7.11 11.21
CA VAL A 102 9.09 -5.84 11.93
C VAL A 102 8.29 -5.88 13.24
N GLY A 103 7.07 -6.44 13.23
CA GLY A 103 6.26 -6.61 14.44
C GLY A 103 6.95 -7.50 15.49
N PHE A 104 7.59 -8.57 15.06
CA PHE A 104 8.39 -9.44 15.95
C PHE A 104 9.61 -8.70 16.52
N LEU A 105 10.37 -7.97 15.70
CA LEU A 105 11.60 -7.30 16.12
C LEU A 105 11.34 -6.04 16.95
N SER A 106 10.41 -5.18 16.51
CA SER A 106 10.18 -3.87 17.13
C SER A 106 9.16 -3.91 18.27
N LEU A 107 8.16 -4.79 18.20
CA LEU A 107 7.09 -4.88 19.20
C LEU A 107 7.17 -6.16 20.05
N SER A 108 8.16 -7.03 19.82
CA SER A 108 8.29 -8.34 20.51
C SER A 108 7.03 -9.20 20.43
N GLN A 109 6.25 -9.06 19.36
CA GLN A 109 5.03 -9.83 19.15
C GLN A 109 5.36 -11.21 18.59
N SER A 110 4.99 -12.27 19.30
CA SER A 110 5.11 -13.64 18.79
C SER A 110 3.98 -13.92 17.79
N PRO A 111 4.28 -14.13 16.49
CA PRO A 111 3.27 -14.43 15.50
C PRO A 111 2.55 -15.73 15.84
N ARG A 112 1.22 -15.72 15.73
CA ARG A 112 0.39 -16.90 15.99
C ARG A 112 0.55 -17.89 14.85
N TRP A 113 0.36 -19.17 15.15
CA TRP A 113 0.47 -20.23 14.15
C TRP A 113 -0.41 -20.00 12.91
N SER A 114 -1.60 -19.45 13.10
CA SER A 114 -2.52 -19.08 12.01
C SER A 114 -1.97 -18.00 11.08
N GLU A 115 -1.22 -17.03 11.61
CA GLU A 115 -0.61 -15.95 10.82
C GLU A 115 0.54 -16.50 9.98
N CYS A 116 1.38 -17.36 10.55
CA CYS A 116 2.44 -18.06 9.82
C CYS A 116 1.88 -18.90 8.67
N LEU A 117 0.77 -19.61 8.87
CA LEU A 117 0.10 -20.36 7.81
C LEU A 117 -0.46 -19.45 6.71
N GLY A 118 -1.08 -18.32 7.08
CA GLY A 118 -1.58 -17.34 6.13
C GLY A 118 -0.47 -16.75 5.27
N ILE A 119 0.65 -16.35 5.89
CA ILE A 119 1.84 -15.84 5.19
C ILE A 119 2.44 -16.92 4.29
N GLY A 120 2.55 -18.16 4.78
CA GLY A 120 3.03 -19.30 3.99
C GLY A 120 2.18 -19.56 2.74
N ALA A 121 0.85 -19.48 2.85
CA ALA A 121 -0.05 -19.63 1.72
C ALA A 121 0.13 -18.51 0.68
N VAL A 122 0.34 -17.27 1.13
CA VAL A 122 0.64 -16.14 0.23
C VAL A 122 1.96 -16.36 -0.49
N ILE A 123 3.03 -16.74 0.22
CA ILE A 123 4.33 -17.05 -0.39
C ILE A 123 4.21 -18.17 -1.43
N LEU A 124 3.47 -19.23 -1.11
CA LEU A 124 3.25 -20.35 -2.02
C LEU A 124 2.49 -19.90 -3.29
N ALA A 125 1.43 -19.11 -3.13
CA ALA A 125 0.67 -18.56 -4.26
C ALA A 125 1.55 -17.67 -5.16
N ILE A 126 2.39 -16.84 -4.55
CA ILE A 126 3.37 -16.01 -5.26
C ILE A 126 4.38 -16.89 -6.01
N ALA A 127 4.93 -17.93 -5.37
CA ALA A 127 5.89 -18.83 -5.99
C ALA A 127 5.31 -19.55 -7.21
N ILE A 128 4.07 -20.03 -7.10
CA ILE A 128 3.35 -20.67 -8.21
C ILE A 128 3.04 -19.65 -9.33
N SER A 129 2.57 -18.45 -8.99
CA SER A 129 2.25 -17.42 -9.98
C SER A 129 3.49 -16.78 -10.62
N GLY A 130 4.60 -16.71 -9.91
CA GLY A 130 5.88 -16.14 -10.36
C GLY A 130 6.66 -17.11 -11.25
N GLY A 131 6.60 -18.42 -10.96
CA GLY A 131 7.19 -19.46 -11.82
C GLY A 131 6.62 -19.46 -13.24
N ASN A 132 5.38 -19.01 -13.42
CA ASN A 132 4.72 -18.92 -14.72
C ASN A 132 5.04 -17.63 -15.51
N ARG A 133 5.83 -16.70 -14.94
CA ARG A 133 6.19 -15.40 -15.54
C ARG A 133 7.69 -15.24 -15.76
N GLY A 134 8.45 -16.33 -15.74
CA GLY A 134 9.88 -16.31 -16.04
C GLY A 134 10.19 -15.50 -17.31
N PHE A 135 10.92 -14.41 -17.15
CA PHE A 135 11.83 -13.85 -18.16
C PHE A 135 11.27 -13.38 -19.52
N GLN A 136 10.12 -12.71 -19.59
CA GLN A 136 9.69 -12.03 -20.83
C GLN A 136 10.34 -10.65 -21.08
N SER A 137 11.60 -10.41 -20.64
CA SER A 137 12.27 -9.10 -20.83
C SER A 137 13.73 -9.17 -21.27
N SER A 138 14.14 -10.18 -22.04
CA SER A 138 15.46 -10.18 -22.69
C SER A 138 15.41 -10.64 -24.16
N THR A 139 14.31 -10.40 -24.87
CA THR A 139 14.20 -10.71 -26.31
C THR A 139 13.81 -9.50 -27.17
N SER A 140 13.72 -8.29 -26.59
CA SER A 140 13.35 -7.09 -27.36
C SER A 140 14.50 -6.13 -27.67
N GLU A 141 15.74 -6.43 -27.26
CA GLU A 141 16.93 -5.61 -27.56
C GLU A 141 17.87 -6.24 -28.60
N GLU A 142 17.45 -7.31 -29.28
CA GLU A 142 18.17 -7.87 -30.44
C GLU A 142 17.29 -7.81 -31.70
N LYS A 143 16.77 -6.62 -32.02
CA LYS A 143 16.38 -6.17 -33.37
C LYS A 143 15.67 -4.82 -33.31
N THR A 144 16.45 -3.74 -33.40
CA THR A 144 16.30 -2.64 -34.38
C THR A 144 17.46 -1.68 -34.22
#